data_AF-A0AA89AFA5-F1
#
_entry.id   AF-A0AA89AFA5-F1
#
_cell.length_a   1.000
_cell.length_b   1.000
_cell.length_c   1.000
_cell.angle_alpha   90.00
_cell.angle_beta   90.00
_cell.angle_gamma   90.00
#
_symmetry.space_group_name_H-M   'P 1'
#
loop_
_entity.id
_entity.type
_entity.pdbx_description
1 polymer ?
#
loop_
_entity_poly.entity_id
_entity_poly.type
_entity_poly.pdbx_seq_one_letter_code
_entity_poly.pdbx_strand_id
1 'polypeptide(L)'
;LSTAHSNALEMLCGNYQKLKNAEFKYVMLVELKSMLGVVQDLELARLEVWWLCERYDEVCKALRLSRGYPNLKVALASNCQDIERKKKELDIKGHAKMEKVSLQQKQCKIESRQAF
;
A
#
# COMPACT_ATOMS: atom_id res chain seq x y z
N LEU A 1 -20.69 -13.12 -42.63
CA LEU A 1 -19.94 -12.31 -41.65
C LEU A 1 -18.83 -11.58 -42.42
N SER A 2 -18.74 -10.25 -42.33
CA SER A 2 -17.62 -9.54 -42.99
C SER A 2 -16.30 -9.93 -42.32
N THR A 3 -15.21 -9.90 -43.07
CA THR A 3 -13.85 -10.17 -42.56
C THR A 3 -13.48 -9.28 -41.38
N ALA A 4 -13.95 -8.03 -41.35
CA ALA A 4 -13.73 -7.10 -40.25
C ALA A 4 -14.37 -7.56 -38.92
N HIS A 5 -15.58 -8.13 -38.98
CA HIS A 5 -16.25 -8.62 -37.77
C HIS A 5 -15.57 -9.87 -37.21
N SER A 6 -15.06 -10.75 -38.10
CA SER A 6 -14.28 -11.93 -37.69
C SER A 6 -12.98 -11.54 -36.97
N ASN A 7 -12.25 -10.58 -37.52
CA ASN A 7 -10.99 -10.11 -36.94
C ASN A 7 -11.19 -9.46 -35.56
N ALA A 8 -12.23 -8.65 -35.40
CA ALA A 8 -12.56 -8.01 -34.12
C ALA A 8 -12.87 -9.05 -33.02
N LEU A 9 -13.62 -10.10 -33.37
CA LEU A 9 -13.93 -11.20 -32.45
C LEU A 9 -12.68 -12.00 -32.09
N GLU A 10 -11.79 -12.29 -33.04
CA GLU A 10 -10.51 -12.96 -32.77
C GLU A 10 -9.63 -12.14 -31.82
N MET A 11 -9.54 -10.83 -32.03
CA MET A 11 -8.81 -9.92 -31.14
C MET A 11 -9.41 -9.89 -29.73
N LEU A 12 -10.74 -9.80 -29.62
CA LEU A 12 -11.46 -9.79 -28.35
C LEU A 12 -11.24 -11.11 -27.59
N CYS A 13 -11.49 -12.24 -28.25
CA CYS A 13 -11.32 -13.58 -27.69
C CYS A 13 -9.86 -13.83 -27.27
N GLY A 14 -8.90 -13.42 -28.09
CA GLY A 14 -7.48 -13.54 -27.78
C GLY A 14 -7.08 -12.74 -26.55
N ASN A 15 -7.56 -11.50 -26.41
CA ASN A 15 -7.32 -10.68 -25.22
C ASN A 15 -7.98 -11.29 -23.98
N TYR A 16 -9.24 -11.71 -24.09
CA TYR A 16 -9.94 -12.37 -22.98
C TYR A 16 -9.21 -13.64 -22.51
N GLN A 17 -8.77 -14.50 -23.44
CA GLN A 17 -8.02 -15.71 -23.11
C GLN A 17 -6.67 -15.40 -22.45
N LYS A 18 -5.95 -14.40 -22.94
CA LYS A 18 -4.70 -13.95 -22.30
C LYS A 18 -4.96 -13.52 -20.86
N LEU A 19 -5.97 -12.66 -20.63
CA LEU A 19 -6.32 -12.24 -19.28
C LEU A 19 -6.75 -13.41 -18.39
N LYS A 20 -7.58 -14.33 -18.90
CA LYS A 20 -8.08 -15.49 -18.18
C LYS A 20 -6.98 -16.47 -17.76
N ASN A 21 -5.98 -16.67 -18.62
CA ASN A 21 -4.91 -17.63 -18.39
C ASN A 21 -3.71 -17.01 -17.66
N ALA A 22 -3.70 -15.69 -17.46
CA ALA A 22 -2.59 -15.01 -16.84
C ALA A 22 -2.57 -15.28 -15.32
N GLU A 23 -1.46 -15.80 -14.81
CA GLU A 23 -1.27 -15.91 -13.37
C GLU A 23 -1.08 -14.52 -12.75
N PHE A 24 -2.01 -14.11 -11.90
CA PHE A 24 -2.08 -12.76 -11.32
C PHE A 24 -0.74 -12.23 -10.75
N LYS A 25 0.07 -13.10 -10.12
CA LYS A 25 1.39 -12.77 -9.57
C LYS A 25 2.46 -12.46 -10.62
N TYR A 26 2.33 -13.00 -11.83
CA TYR A 26 3.31 -12.88 -12.90
C TYR A 26 2.90 -11.89 -13.99
N VAL A 27 1.65 -11.43 -13.97
CA VAL A 27 1.19 -10.43 -14.93
C VAL A 27 1.95 -9.12 -14.75
N MET A 28 2.53 -8.62 -15.85
CA MET A 28 3.14 -7.30 -15.84
C MET A 28 2.09 -6.23 -16.14
N LEU A 29 2.16 -5.11 -15.41
CA LEU A 29 1.26 -3.96 -15.63
C LEU A 29 1.35 -3.43 -17.06
N VAL A 30 2.53 -3.52 -17.70
CA VAL A 30 2.72 -3.10 -19.10
C VAL A 30 1.94 -3.98 -20.07
N GLU A 31 1.87 -5.29 -19.82
CA GLU A 31 1.13 -6.24 -20.65
C GLU A 31 -0.37 -6.00 -20.52
N LEU A 32 -0.88 -5.80 -19.30
CA LEU A 32 -2.29 -5.45 -19.08
C LEU A 32 -2.67 -4.13 -19.76
N LYS A 33 -1.81 -3.11 -19.69
CA LYS A 33 -2.04 -1.83 -20.38
C LYS A 33 -2.08 -2.00 -21.89
N SER A 34 -1.20 -2.85 -22.44
CA SER A 34 -1.21 -3.15 -23.87
C SER A 34 -2.49 -3.88 -24.28
N MET A 35 -2.97 -4.83 -23.49
CA MET A 35 -4.24 -5.53 -23.76
C MET A 35 -5.43 -4.59 -23.64
N LEU A 36 -5.45 -3.70 -22.63
CA LEU A 36 -6.48 -2.68 -22.47
C LEU A 36 -6.54 -1.75 -23.69
N GLY A 37 -5.41 -1.32 -24.24
CA GLY A 37 -5.37 -0.49 -25.45
C GLY A 37 -6.10 -1.16 -26.62
N VAL A 38 -5.89 -2.45 -26.83
CA VAL A 38 -6.59 -3.21 -27.89
C VAL A 38 -8.10 -3.23 -27.65
N VAL A 39 -8.56 -3.38 -26.40
CA VAL A 39 -9.99 -3.38 -26.08
C VAL A 39 -10.60 -1.98 -26.22
N GLN A 40 -9.86 -0.93 -25.86
CA GLN A 40 -10.27 0.46 -26.06
C GLN A 40 -10.42 0.79 -27.54
N ASP A 41 -9.53 0.30 -28.40
CA ASP A 41 -9.64 0.46 -29.86
C ASP A 41 -10.94 -0.20 -30.39
N LEU A 42 -11.30 -1.36 -29.85
CA LEU A 42 -12.57 -2.04 -30.20
C LEU A 42 -13.79 -1.25 -29.68
N GLU A 43 -13.71 -0.67 -28.49
CA GLU A 43 -14.76 0.20 -27.93
C GLU A 43 -14.96 1.46 -28.77
N LEU A 44 -13.87 2.10 -29.22
CA LEU A 44 -13.89 3.24 -30.14
C LEU A 44 -14.49 2.86 -31.51
N ALA A 45 -14.31 1.61 -31.95
CA ALA A 45 -14.98 1.05 -33.12
C ALA A 45 -16.47 0.73 -32.88
N ARG A 46 -17.04 1.17 -31.73
CA ARG A 46 -18.44 1.00 -31.32
C ARG A 46 -18.84 -0.45 -31.05
N LEU A 47 -17.88 -1.31 -30.70
CA LEU A 47 -18.17 -2.64 -30.18
C LEU A 47 -18.47 -2.54 -28.68
N GLU A 48 -19.47 -3.29 -28.22
CA GLU A 48 -19.87 -3.32 -26.81
C GLU A 48 -18.90 -4.17 -25.96
N VAL A 49 -17.72 -3.62 -25.69
CA VAL A 49 -16.64 -4.28 -24.93
C VAL A 49 -16.26 -3.57 -23.64
N TRP A 50 -17.04 -2.57 -23.23
CA TRP A 50 -16.83 -1.76 -22.02
C TRP A 50 -16.62 -2.61 -20.75
N TRP A 51 -17.33 -3.73 -20.63
CA TRP A 51 -17.19 -4.66 -19.50
C TRP A 51 -15.78 -5.22 -19.37
N LEU A 52 -15.07 -5.40 -20.49
CA LEU A 52 -13.72 -5.92 -20.50
C LEU A 52 -12.72 -4.83 -20.12
N CYS A 53 -12.94 -3.58 -20.56
CA CYS A 53 -12.18 -2.41 -20.09
C CYS A 53 -12.25 -2.28 -18.56
N GLU A 54 -13.44 -2.36 -17.98
CA GLU A 54 -13.63 -2.30 -16.52
C GLU A 54 -12.88 -3.44 -15.80
N ARG A 55 -12.93 -4.66 -16.34
CA ARG A 55 -12.19 -5.80 -15.77
C ARG A 55 -10.68 -5.59 -15.82
N TYR A 56 -10.13 -5.05 -16.91
CA TYR A 56 -8.70 -4.71 -16.98
C TYR A 56 -8.30 -3.66 -15.95
N ASP A 57 -9.13 -2.64 -15.75
CA ASP A 57 -8.88 -1.59 -14.76
C ASP A 57 -8.89 -2.11 -13.32
N GLU A 58 -9.84 -2.98 -12.99
CA GLU A 58 -9.89 -3.66 -11.70
C GLU A 58 -8.64 -4.51 -11.43
N VAL A 59 -8.22 -5.30 -12.42
CA VAL A 59 -6.99 -6.11 -12.32
C VAL A 59 -5.76 -5.22 -12.16
N CYS A 60 -5.68 -4.11 -12.90
CA CYS A 60 -4.60 -3.13 -12.74
C CYS A 60 -4.56 -2.51 -11.33
N LYS A 61 -5.72 -2.15 -10.77
CA LYS A 61 -5.82 -1.62 -9.40
C LYS A 61 -5.38 -2.67 -8.39
N ALA A 62 -5.88 -3.90 -8.51
CA ALA A 62 -5.52 -5.00 -7.62
C ALA A 62 -4.01 -5.31 -7.66
N LEU A 63 -3.39 -5.29 -8.84
CA LEU A 63 -1.96 -5.54 -9.01
C LEU A 63 -1.11 -4.44 -8.36
N ARG A 64 -1.54 -3.17 -8.45
CA ARG A 64 -0.85 -2.06 -7.75
C ARG A 64 -0.91 -2.23 -6.24
N LEU A 65 -2.09 -2.58 -5.72
CA LEU A 65 -2.29 -2.81 -4.28
C LEU A 65 -1.45 -4.00 -3.78
N SER A 66 -1.45 -5.12 -4.51
CA SER A 66 -0.70 -6.32 -4.13
C SER A 66 0.81 -6.07 -4.10
N ARG A 67 1.33 -5.28 -5.03
CA ARG A 67 2.75 -4.89 -5.06
C ARG A 67 3.12 -3.86 -3.98
N GLY A 68 2.19 -2.99 -3.58
CA GLY A 68 2.42 -1.99 -2.53
C GLY A 68 2.31 -2.56 -1.10
N TYR A 69 1.51 -3.62 -0.91
CA TYR A 69 1.21 -4.19 0.41
C TYR A 69 2.45 -4.63 1.22
N PRO A 70 3.47 -5.31 0.64
CA PRO A 70 4.68 -5.67 1.40
C PRO A 70 5.42 -4.46 1.99
N ASN A 71 5.53 -3.37 1.22
CA ASN A 71 6.20 -2.15 1.68
C ASN A 71 5.42 -1.49 2.82
N LEU A 72 4.09 -1.46 2.71
CA LEU A 72 3.22 -0.97 3.78
C LEU A 72 3.39 -1.81 5.06
N LYS A 73 3.49 -3.13 4.93
CA LYS A 73 3.71 -4.04 6.07
C LYS A 73 5.05 -3.78 6.77
N VAL A 74 6.12 -3.55 6.00
CA VAL A 74 7.44 -3.20 6.54
C VAL A 74 7.41 -1.84 7.24
N ALA A 75 6.84 -0.83 6.59
CA ALA A 75 6.72 0.51 7.17
C ALA A 75 5.91 0.51 8.47
N LEU A 76 4.80 -0.24 8.51
CA LEU A 76 3.99 -0.41 9.72
C LEU A 76 4.82 -1.03 10.85
N ALA A 77 5.57 -2.10 10.57
CA ALA A 77 6.42 -2.75 11.57
C ALA A 77 7.49 -1.80 12.12
N SER A 78 8.16 -1.04 11.24
CA SER A 78 9.14 -0.02 11.64
C SER A 78 8.52 1.05 12.55
N ASN A 79 7.37 1.59 12.15
CA ASN A 79 6.68 2.62 12.92
C ASN A 79 6.25 2.11 14.30
N CYS A 80 5.75 0.87 14.39
CA CYS A 80 5.41 0.25 15.68
C CYS A 80 6.64 0.15 16.60
N GLN A 81 7.79 -0.27 16.08
CA GLN A 81 9.03 -0.35 16.85
C GLN A 81 9.50 1.04 17.32
N ASP A 82 9.40 2.06 16.47
CA ASP A 82 9.80 3.42 16.82
C ASP A 82 8.87 4.03 17.88
N ILE A 83 7.56 3.78 17.79
CA ILE A 83 6.58 4.17 18.82
C ILE A 83 6.93 3.51 20.15
N GLU A 84 7.22 2.20 20.14
CA GLU A 84 7.56 1.48 21.37
C GLU A 84 8.87 1.98 21.99
N ARG A 85 9.88 2.27 21.16
CA ARG A 85 11.15 2.87 21.61
C ARG A 85 10.92 4.23 22.26
N LYS A 86 10.18 5.12 21.58
CA LYS A 86 9.85 6.45 22.12
C LYS A 86 9.06 6.37 23.42
N LYS A 87 8.15 5.39 23.55
CA LYS A 87 7.41 5.17 24.79
C LYS A 87 8.36 4.82 25.95
N LYS A 88 9.28 3.88 25.74
CA LYS A 88 10.30 3.50 26.75
C LYS A 88 11.19 4.68 27.14
N GLU A 89 11.62 5.50 26.18
CA GLU A 89 12.41 6.70 26.45
C GLU A 89 11.65 7.73 27.30
N LEU A 90 10.35 7.92 27.03
CA LEU A 90 9.50 8.80 27.82
C LEU A 90 9.31 8.30 29.24
N ASP A 91 9.10 6.99 29.42
CA ASP A 91 8.97 6.38 30.74
C ASP A 91 10.25 6.58 31.57
N ILE A 92 11.42 6.30 30.98
CA ILE A 92 12.74 6.51 31.64
C ILE A 92 12.93 7.98 32.02
N LYS A 93 12.65 8.92 31.10
CA LYS A 93 12.76 10.37 31.39
C LYS A 93 11.79 10.80 32.49
N GLY A 94 10.58 10.25 32.52
CA GLY A 94 9.59 10.47 33.57
C GLY A 94 10.12 10.05 34.94
N HIS A 95 10.65 8.82 35.04
CA HIS A 95 11.25 8.31 36.27
C HIS A 95 12.44 9.16 36.74
N ALA A 96 13.37 9.49 35.84
CA ALA A 96 14.54 10.32 36.16
C ALA A 96 14.13 11.72 36.66
N LYS A 97 13.09 12.32 36.06
CA LYS A 97 12.56 13.62 36.51
C LYS A 97 11.97 13.53 37.91
N MET A 98 11.23 12.46 38.22
CA MET A 98 10.60 12.26 39.52
C MET A 98 11.64 12.05 40.64
N GLU A 99 12.70 11.27 40.35
CA GLU A 99 13.81 11.06 41.28
C GLU A 99 14.57 12.36 41.54
N LYS A 100 14.85 13.15 40.50
CA LYS A 100 15.49 14.47 40.64
C LYS A 100 14.70 15.41 41.55
N VAL A 101 13.38 15.47 41.39
CA VAL A 101 12.50 16.30 42.25
C VAL A 101 12.54 15.80 43.70
N SER A 102 12.53 14.49 43.91
CA SER A 102 12.63 13.89 45.26
C SER A 102 13.95 14.25 45.94
N LEU A 103 15.07 14.15 45.23
CA LEU A 103 16.40 14.53 45.73
C LEU A 103 16.47 16.02 46.07
N GLN A 104 15.96 16.89 45.19
CA GLN A 104 15.91 18.34 45.44
C GLN A 104 15.07 18.69 46.67
N GLN A 105 13.93 18.03 46.89
CA GLN A 105 13.12 18.24 48.10
C GLN A 105 13.84 17.79 49.38
N LYS A 106 14.56 16.66 49.33
CA LYS A 106 15.37 16.20 50.47
C LYS A 106 16.48 17.19 50.78
N GLN A 107 17.16 17.69 49.76
CA GLN A 107 18.23 18.68 49.90
C GLN A 107 17.74 19.98 50.54
N CYS A 108 16.64 20.54 50.04
CA CYS A 108 16.02 21.75 50.60
C CYS A 108 15.64 21.58 52.08
N LYS A 109 15.13 20.39 52.47
CA LYS A 109 14.84 20.07 53.88
C LYS A 109 16.08 20.00 54.76
N ILE A 110 17.21 19.52 54.23
CA ILE A 110 18.49 19.45 54.97
C ILE A 110 19.05 20.86 55.15
N GLU A 111 19.11 21.65 54.09
CA GLU A 111 19.58 23.04 54.11
C GLU A 111 18.75 23.89 55.09
N SER A 112 17.42 23.72 55.07
CA SER A 112 16.53 24.41 56.02
C SER A 112 16.76 24.03 57.48
N ARG A 113 17.30 22.83 57.76
CA ARG A 113 17.62 22.38 59.13
C ARG A 113 18.99 22.82 59.61
N GLN A 114 19.91 23.11 58.69
CA GLN A 114 21.26 23.58 58.99
C GLN A 114 21.32 25.11 59.15
N ALA A 115 20.26 25.83 58.75
CA ALA A 115 20.12 27.28 58.87
C ALA A 115 19.52 27.75 60.22
N PHE A 116 19.17 26.80 61.12
CA PHE A 116 18.73 27.04 62.49
C PHE A 116 19.71 26.36 63.46
#